data_AF-A0A517Y3B5-F1
#
_entry.id   AF-A0A517Y3B5-F1
#
_cell.length_a   1.000
_cell.length_b   1.000
_cell.length_c   1.000
_cell.angle_alpha   90.00
_cell.angle_beta   90.00
_cell.angle_gamma   90.00
#
_symmetry.space_group_name_H-M   'P 1'
#
loop_
_entity.id
_entity.type
_entity.pdbx_description
1 polymer ?
#
loop_
_entity_poly.entity_id
_entity_poly.type
_entity_poly.pdbx_seq_one_letter_code
_entity_poly.pdbx_strand_id
1 'polypeptide(L)'
;MRPVQAPVSDSDSLSTTPLPARAAPVLPPGAAACERVTTLFGAFRDGALPELLRTGIAHHLEACATCRVRANDYREVIRLAGSLPPITPPPAVAARLLATIRAAAARPASGELDDTRPDIHIL
;
A
#
# COMPACT_ATOMS: atom_id res chain seq x y z
N MET A 1 23.42 -32.84 -55.67
CA MET A 1 23.29 -33.67 -54.45
C MET A 1 24.24 -33.15 -53.38
N ARG A 2 23.74 -32.84 -52.18
CA ARG A 2 24.53 -32.38 -51.02
C ARG A 2 25.01 -33.59 -50.19
N PRO A 3 26.21 -33.54 -49.60
CA PRO A 3 26.65 -34.56 -48.64
C PRO A 3 25.91 -34.41 -47.30
N VAL A 4 25.47 -35.56 -46.78
CA VAL A 4 24.94 -35.76 -45.43
C VAL A 4 26.12 -35.93 -44.48
N GLN A 5 26.31 -35.00 -43.55
CA GLN A 5 26.94 -35.25 -42.25
C GLN A 5 26.32 -34.32 -41.20
N ALA A 6 25.81 -34.92 -40.13
CA ALA A 6 25.46 -34.26 -38.88
C ALA A 6 26.35 -34.87 -37.80
N PRO A 7 26.93 -34.05 -36.92
CA PRO A 7 27.32 -34.56 -35.64
C PRO A 7 26.81 -33.71 -34.47
N VAL A 8 26.34 -34.48 -33.49
CA VAL A 8 26.44 -34.34 -32.03
C VAL A 8 25.63 -33.26 -31.31
N SER A 9 24.83 -33.79 -30.38
CA SER A 9 24.25 -33.16 -29.21
C SER A 9 25.30 -32.45 -28.36
N ASP A 10 24.94 -31.32 -27.76
CA ASP A 10 25.22 -31.15 -26.34
C ASP A 10 24.21 -30.21 -25.68
N SER A 11 23.93 -30.59 -24.44
CA SER A 11 22.87 -30.17 -23.55
C SER A 11 23.11 -28.80 -22.90
N ASP A 12 22.07 -28.32 -22.23
CA ASP A 12 22.10 -27.39 -21.09
C ASP A 12 22.54 -25.95 -21.36
N SER A 13 21.54 -25.11 -21.59
CA SER A 13 21.59 -23.70 -21.21
C SER A 13 20.24 -23.28 -20.64
N LEU A 14 19.90 -23.90 -19.50
CA LEU A 14 18.95 -23.30 -18.56
C LEU A 14 19.56 -21.97 -18.11
N SER A 15 19.06 -20.88 -18.67
CA SER A 15 19.37 -19.53 -18.24
C SER A 15 18.87 -19.35 -16.81
N THR A 16 19.75 -19.55 -15.83
CA THR A 16 19.52 -19.13 -14.45
C THR A 16 19.71 -17.62 -14.38
N THR A 17 18.68 -16.86 -14.78
CA THR A 17 18.62 -15.44 -14.46
C THR A 17 18.37 -15.31 -12.96
N PRO A 18 19.23 -14.63 -12.18
CA PRO A 18 18.93 -14.37 -10.78
C PRO A 18 17.71 -13.46 -10.70
N LEU A 19 16.71 -13.82 -9.89
CA LEU A 19 15.57 -12.95 -9.61
C LEU A 19 16.10 -11.59 -9.10
N PRO A 20 15.65 -10.45 -9.66
CA PRO A 20 15.96 -9.18 -9.06
C PRO A 20 15.36 -9.15 -7.66
N ALA A 21 16.19 -8.85 -6.65
CA ALA A 21 15.75 -8.54 -5.30
C ALA A 21 14.58 -7.54 -5.39
N ARG A 22 13.50 -7.80 -4.64
CA ARG A 22 12.23 -7.06 -4.63
C ARG A 22 12.42 -5.54 -4.69
N ALA A 23 12.56 -5.00 -5.89
CA ALA A 23 12.52 -3.59 -6.13
C ALA A 23 11.06 -3.16 -5.99
N ALA A 24 10.78 -2.25 -5.06
CA ALA A 24 9.51 -1.56 -5.03
C ALA A 24 9.25 -1.02 -6.44
N PRO A 25 8.09 -1.30 -7.07
CA PRO A 25 7.83 -0.77 -8.39
C PRO A 25 7.80 0.76 -8.29
N VAL A 26 8.86 1.40 -8.78
CA VAL A 26 8.85 2.83 -9.12
C VAL A 26 7.79 2.96 -10.19
N LEU A 27 6.63 3.48 -9.81
CA LEU A 27 5.49 3.56 -10.71
C LEU A 27 5.72 4.76 -11.64
N PRO A 28 5.97 4.57 -12.95
CA PRO A 28 6.10 5.68 -13.87
C PRO A 28 4.76 6.44 -13.94
N PRO A 29 4.76 7.74 -14.24
CA PRO A 29 3.54 8.51 -14.35
C PRO A 29 2.69 7.96 -15.51
N GLY A 30 1.67 7.17 -15.17
CA GLY A 30 0.64 6.66 -16.07
C GLY A 30 -0.72 6.74 -15.38
N ALA A 31 -1.81 6.73 -16.16
CA ALA A 31 -3.16 6.90 -15.63
C ALA A 31 -3.51 5.88 -14.51
N ALA A 32 -3.20 4.60 -14.72
CA ALA A 32 -3.41 3.53 -13.74
C ALA A 32 -2.55 3.68 -12.47
N ALA A 33 -1.38 4.32 -12.60
CA ALA A 33 -0.51 4.63 -11.47
C ALA A 33 -1.12 5.74 -10.59
N CYS A 34 -1.63 6.79 -11.25
CA CYS A 34 -2.27 7.91 -10.60
C CYS A 34 -3.53 7.46 -9.85
N GLU A 35 -4.36 6.62 -10.49
CA GLU A 35 -5.59 6.09 -9.88
C GLU A 35 -5.30 5.34 -8.57
N ARG A 36 -4.35 4.39 -8.60
CA ARG A 36 -3.92 3.66 -7.40
C ARG A 36 -3.37 4.58 -6.31
N VAL A 37 -2.61 5.62 -6.67
CA VAL A 37 -2.10 6.58 -5.68
C VAL A 37 -3.25 7.37 -5.05
N THR A 38 -4.23 7.81 -5.84
CA THR A 38 -5.35 8.62 -5.34
C THR A 38 -6.27 7.85 -4.40
N THR A 39 -6.48 6.54 -4.61
CA THR A 39 -7.28 5.71 -3.69
C THR A 39 -6.59 5.51 -2.34
N LEU A 40 -5.27 5.70 -2.27
CA LEU A 40 -4.47 5.51 -1.06
C LEU A 40 -4.24 6.80 -0.25
N PHE A 41 -4.76 7.95 -0.67
CA PHE A 41 -4.52 9.24 0.02
C PHE A 41 -4.97 9.26 1.48
N GLY A 42 -6.09 8.60 1.83
CA GLY A 42 -6.54 8.48 3.21
C GLY A 42 -5.54 7.74 4.07
N ALA A 43 -5.24 6.49 3.71
CA ALA A 43 -4.28 5.67 4.43
C ALA A 43 -2.86 6.29 4.48
N PHE A 44 -2.44 6.97 3.40
CA PHE A 44 -1.18 7.69 3.37
C PHE A 44 -1.16 8.86 4.36
N ARG A 45 -2.24 9.64 4.44
CA ARG A 45 -2.40 10.74 5.39
C ARG A 45 -2.42 10.24 6.84
N ASP A 46 -3.15 9.16 7.08
CA ASP A 46 -3.38 8.64 8.43
C ASP A 46 -2.18 7.83 8.95
N GLY A 47 -1.12 7.67 8.15
CA GLY A 47 0.06 6.87 8.51
C GLY A 47 -0.20 5.37 8.55
N ALA A 48 -1.35 4.92 8.04
CA ALA A 48 -1.82 3.54 8.07
C ALA A 48 -1.18 2.65 6.98
N LEU A 49 -0.36 3.23 6.10
CA LEU A 49 0.34 2.46 5.08
C LEU A 49 1.67 1.86 5.59
N PRO A 50 2.00 0.63 5.16
CA PRO A 50 3.35 0.09 5.24
C PRO A 50 4.37 1.05 4.63
N GLU A 51 5.58 1.08 5.21
CA GLU A 51 6.64 2.03 4.82
C GLU A 51 6.95 1.99 3.31
N LEU A 52 6.99 0.80 2.73
CA LEU A 52 7.24 0.61 1.30
C LEU A 52 6.24 1.36 0.41
N LEU A 53 4.95 1.30 0.76
CA LEU A 53 3.89 1.99 0.02
C LEU A 53 3.93 3.50 0.26
N ARG A 54 4.27 3.92 1.49
CA ARG A 54 4.43 5.33 1.83
C ARG A 54 5.53 5.97 0.99
N THR A 55 6.70 5.35 0.92
CA THR A 55 7.83 5.81 0.09
C THR A 55 7.47 5.83 -1.40
N GLY A 56 6.78 4.80 -1.89
CA GLY A 56 6.32 4.75 -3.28
C GLY A 56 5.37 5.90 -3.65
N ILE A 57 4.42 6.22 -2.76
CA ILE A 57 3.51 7.36 -2.95
C ILE A 57 4.28 8.68 -2.88
N ALA A 58 5.19 8.85 -1.92
CA ALA A 58 6.00 10.06 -1.80
C ALA A 58 6.80 10.33 -3.09
N HIS A 59 7.49 9.32 -3.60
CA HIS A 59 8.21 9.39 -4.88
C HIS A 59 7.28 9.73 -6.05
N HIS A 60 6.08 9.14 -6.10
CA HIS A 60 5.11 9.47 -7.16
C HIS A 60 4.64 10.94 -7.08
N LEU A 61 4.43 11.48 -5.88
CA LEU A 61 4.09 12.88 -5.69
C LEU A 61 5.24 13.82 -6.09
N GLU A 62 6.50 13.40 -5.97
CA GLU A 62 7.63 14.17 -6.49
C GLU A 62 7.67 14.19 -8.03
N ALA A 63 7.27 13.09 -8.68
CA ALA A 63 7.30 12.96 -10.14
C ALA A 63 6.03 13.46 -10.85
N CYS A 64 4.85 13.45 -10.20
CA CYS A 64 3.56 13.69 -10.84
C CYS A 64 2.87 14.97 -10.34
N ALA A 65 2.85 16.02 -11.17
CA ALA A 65 2.17 17.28 -10.86
C ALA A 65 0.66 17.11 -10.62
N THR A 66 -0.02 16.28 -11.41
CA THR A 66 -1.47 16.02 -11.27
C THR A 66 -1.79 15.41 -9.90
N CYS A 67 -1.01 14.42 -9.46
CA CYS A 67 -1.22 13.80 -8.16
C CYS A 67 -0.84 14.74 -7.01
N ARG A 68 0.11 15.67 -7.19
CA ARG A 68 0.34 16.73 -6.18
C ARG A 68 -0.87 17.63 -5.98
N VAL A 69 -1.48 18.10 -7.07
CA VAL A 69 -2.68 18.94 -7.00
C VAL A 69 -3.79 18.18 -6.28
N ARG A 70 -4.08 16.94 -6.70
CA ARG A 70 -5.11 16.11 -6.06
C ARG A 70 -4.82 15.84 -4.58
N ALA A 71 -3.57 15.59 -4.22
CA ALA A 71 -3.19 15.39 -2.82
C ALA A 71 -3.35 16.68 -2.00
N ASN A 72 -3.09 17.85 -2.60
CA ASN A 72 -3.36 19.14 -1.98
C ASN A 72 -4.86 19.37 -1.77
N ASP A 73 -5.68 19.13 -2.79
CA ASP A 73 -7.13 19.24 -2.71
C ASP A 73 -7.70 18.31 -1.63
N TYR A 74 -7.21 17.06 -1.58
CA TYR A 74 -7.56 16.11 -0.53
C TYR A 74 -7.22 16.64 0.87
N ARG A 75 -6.01 17.20 1.05
CA ARG A 75 -5.61 17.79 2.34
C ARG A 75 -6.49 18.96 2.72
N GLU A 76 -6.89 19.78 1.75
CA GLU A 76 -7.73 20.95 1.96
C GLU A 76 -9.15 20.56 2.36
N VAL A 77 -9.74 19.55 1.71
CA VAL A 77 -11.05 18.99 2.12
C VAL A 77 -11.01 18.52 3.57
N ILE A 78 -9.96 17.81 3.99
CA ILE A 78 -9.84 17.36 5.38
C ILE A 78 -9.65 18.56 6.33
N ARG A 79 -8.87 19.57 5.94
CA ARG A 79 -8.68 20.79 6.74
C ARG A 79 -10.01 21.51 6.96
N LEU A 80 -10.79 21.67 5.90
CA LEU A 80 -12.12 22.28 5.95
C LEU A 80 -13.09 21.46 6.79
N ALA A 81 -13.12 20.14 6.61
CA ALA A 81 -13.95 19.25 7.45
C ALA A 81 -13.57 19.35 8.94
N GLY A 82 -12.28 19.46 9.25
CA GLY A 82 -11.78 19.67 10.61
C GLY A 82 -12.08 21.05 11.20
N SER A 83 -12.55 22.01 10.39
CA SER A 83 -12.96 23.35 10.85
C SER A 83 -14.41 23.42 11.33
N LEU A 84 -15.18 22.34 11.16
CA LEU A 84 -16.55 22.27 11.65
C LEU A 84 -16.59 22.40 13.18
N PRO A 85 -17.61 23.07 13.75
CA PRO A 85 -17.77 23.17 15.19
C PRO A 85 -17.76 21.79 15.85
N PRO A 86 -17.02 21.60 16.96
CA PRO A 86 -17.01 20.33 17.66
C PRO A 86 -18.40 20.02 18.19
N ILE A 87 -18.89 18.81 17.90
CA ILE A 87 -20.13 18.33 18.50
C ILE A 87 -19.81 17.79 19.90
N THR A 88 -20.62 18.17 20.89
CA THR A 88 -20.55 17.54 22.20
C THR A 88 -21.41 16.29 22.17
N PRO A 89 -20.84 15.08 22.31
CA PRO A 89 -21.64 13.86 22.32
C PRO A 89 -22.53 13.85 23.58
N PRO A 90 -23.74 13.27 23.52
CA PRO A 90 -24.57 13.09 24.70
C PRO A 90 -23.83 12.32 25.80
N PRO A 91 -24.02 12.65 27.09
CA PRO A 91 -23.28 12.02 28.20
C PRO A 91 -23.34 10.49 28.19
N ALA A 92 -24.49 9.92 27.83
CA ALA A 92 -24.66 8.46 27.71
C ALA A 92 -23.76 7.84 26.62
N VAL A 93 -23.56 8.53 25.50
CA VAL A 93 -22.69 8.07 24.41
C VAL A 93 -21.22 8.14 24.84
N ALA A 94 -20.81 9.25 25.46
CA ALA A 94 -19.45 9.42 25.96
C ALA A 94 -19.10 8.37 27.02
N ALA A 95 -20.01 8.12 27.98
CA ALA A 95 -19.83 7.11 29.01
C ALA A 95 -19.67 5.70 28.42
N ARG A 96 -20.53 5.34 27.44
CA ARG A 96 -20.45 4.04 26.76
C ARG A 96 -19.14 3.89 25.99
N LEU A 97 -18.73 4.92 25.25
CA LEU A 97 -17.47 4.91 24.50
C LEU A 97 -16.27 4.73 25.43
N LEU A 98 -16.21 5.47 26.55
CA LEU A 98 -15.14 5.34 27.54
C LEU A 98 -15.11 3.94 28.18
N ALA A 99 -16.27 3.35 28.45
CA ALA A 99 -16.36 1.98 28.95
C ALA A 99 -15.79 0.97 27.92
N THR A 100 -16.13 1.12 26.64
CA THR A 100 -15.59 0.27 25.56
C THR A 100 -14.07 0.40 25.43
N ILE A 101 -13.54 1.63 25.46
CA ILE A 101 -12.08 1.88 25.38
C ILE A 101 -11.36 1.21 26.57
N ARG A 102 -11.88 1.37 27.79
CA ARG A 102 -11.30 0.74 28.99
C ARG A 102 -11.33 -0.78 28.92
N ALA A 103 -12.43 -1.36 28.47
CA ALA A 103 -12.55 -2.81 28.28
C ALA A 103 -11.58 -3.33 27.21
N ALA A 104 -11.36 -2.59 26.12
CA ALA A 104 -10.39 -2.93 25.11
C ALA A 104 -8.94 -2.88 25.65
N ALA A 105 -8.60 -1.87 26.43
CA ALA A 105 -7.29 -1.73 27.05
C ALA A 105 -7.01 -2.77 28.15
N ALA A 106 -8.04 -3.27 28.83
CA ALA A 106 -7.93 -4.28 29.87
C ALA A 106 -7.83 -5.72 29.32
N ARG A 107 -8.13 -5.94 28.04
CA ARG A 107 -7.88 -7.24 27.41
C ARG A 107 -6.35 -7.41 27.29
N PRO A 108 -5.77 -8.49 27.83
CA PRO A 108 -4.37 -8.80 27.57
C PRO A 108 -4.20 -8.90 26.05
N ALA A 109 -3.10 -8.38 25.53
CA ALA A 109 -2.71 -8.67 24.16
C ALA A 109 -2.57 -10.19 24.07
N SER A 110 -3.58 -10.86 23.50
CA SER A 110 -3.47 -12.25 23.10
C SER A 110 -2.43 -12.25 21.99
N GLY A 111 -1.17 -12.42 22.39
CA GLY A 111 -0.07 -12.63 21.49
C GLY A 111 -0.31 -13.95 20.77
N GLU A 112 -0.77 -13.85 19.54
CA GLU A 112 -0.44 -14.79 18.47
C GLU A 112 -0.15 -13.89 17.26
N LEU A 113 1.12 -13.56 17.09
CA LEU A 113 1.64 -13.25 15.76
C LEU A 113 1.64 -14.60 15.02
N ASP A 114 0.48 -15.02 14.53
CA ASP A 114 0.41 -16.07 13.53
C ASP A 114 1.01 -15.49 12.24
N ASP A 115 2.29 -15.79 12.03
CA ASP A 115 3.07 -15.54 10.81
C ASP A 115 2.62 -16.47 9.67
N THR A 116 1.31 -16.64 9.52
CA THR A 116 0.72 -17.36 8.39
C THR A 116 -0.29 -16.47 7.71
N ARG A 117 0.20 -15.48 6.96
CA ARG A 117 -0.64 -14.83 5.94
C ARG A 117 -0.88 -15.86 4.84
N PRO A 118 -2.12 -16.35 4.59
CA PRO A 118 -2.36 -17.21 3.44
C PRO A 118 -2.05 -16.43 2.16
N ASP A 119 -1.34 -17.08 1.25
CA ASP A 119 -1.09 -16.60 -0.11
C ASP A 119 -2.43 -16.36 -0.81
N ILE A 120 -2.84 -15.10 -0.88
CA ILE A 120 -3.96 -14.70 -1.74
C ILE A 120 -3.44 -14.72 -3.17
N HIS A 121 -3.58 -15.89 -3.82
CA HIS A 121 -3.52 -15.99 -5.27
C HIS A 121 -4.77 -15.33 -5.87
N ILE A 122 -4.59 -14.15 -6.44
CA ILE A 122 -5.60 -13.54 -7.33
C ILE A 122 -5.37 -14.13 -8.71
N LEU A 123 -6.37 -14.88 -9.19
CA LEU A 123 -6.50 -15.39 -10.55
C LEU A 123 -6.65 -14.23 -11.57
#